data_AF-A0A9W6TFB0-F1
#
_entry.id   AF-A0A9W6TFB0-F1
#
_cell.length_a   1.000
_cell.length_b   1.000
_cell.length_c   1.000
_cell.angle_alpha   90.00
_cell.angle_beta   90.00
_cell.angle_gamma   90.00
#
_symmetry.space_group_name_H-M   'P 1'
#
loop_
_entity.id
_entity.type
_entity.pdbx_description
1 polymer ?
#
loop_
_entity_poly.entity_id
_entity_poly.type
_entity_poly.pdbx_seq_one_letter_code
_entity_poly.pdbx_strand_id
1 'polypeptide(L)'
;MDIAAGYNQLEVVRWLHGHRDEGCTTFAMDEASRNGHLEMVRWLTDHRTEGCTNAAIDAAVGFGHFDVALYLHQAHKASGNVLEIVRDGGNQCKWEFADWLYAHDPKEIVGMVADLFR
;
A
#
# COMPACT_ATOMS: atom_id res chain seq x y z
N MET A 1 17.49 -3.41 4.10
CA MET A 1 16.93 -2.93 2.81
C MET A 1 15.75 -1.98 3.02
N ASP A 2 15.00 -2.14 4.11
CA ASP A 2 13.76 -1.40 4.40
C ASP A 2 13.90 0.12 4.36
N ILE A 3 14.91 0.69 5.02
CA ILE A 3 15.13 2.14 5.04
C ILE A 3 15.35 2.69 3.61
N ALA A 4 16.14 1.98 2.79
CA ALA A 4 16.40 2.38 1.41
C ALA A 4 15.13 2.32 0.55
N ALA A 5 14.28 1.32 0.77
CA ALA A 5 12.98 1.21 0.12
C ALA A 5 12.05 2.37 0.52
N GLY A 6 11.97 2.68 1.81
CA GLY A 6 11.17 3.79 2.34
C GLY A 6 11.55 5.14 1.75
N TYR A 7 12.82 5.37 1.41
CA TYR A 7 13.33 6.60 0.77
C TYR A 7 13.44 6.53 -0.76
N ASN A 8 12.83 5.55 -1.43
CA ASN A 8 12.85 5.37 -2.89
C ASN A 8 14.27 5.21 -3.51
N GLN A 9 15.21 4.64 -2.76
CA GLN A 9 16.58 4.43 -3.23
C GLN A 9 16.70 3.13 -4.04
N LEU A 10 16.05 3.05 -5.21
CA LEU A 10 15.92 1.82 -5.99
C LEU A 10 17.27 1.18 -6.35
N GLU A 11 18.27 2.00 -6.72
CA GLU A 11 19.60 1.49 -7.05
C GLU A 11 20.32 0.89 -5.83
N VAL A 12 20.14 1.48 -4.65
CA VAL A 12 20.65 0.93 -3.39
C VAL A 12 19.93 -0.38 -3.05
N VAL A 13 18.61 -0.43 -3.23
CA VAL A 13 17.81 -1.65 -3.00
C VAL A 13 18.24 -2.78 -3.93
N ARG A 14 18.41 -2.51 -5.24
CA ARG A 14 18.92 -3.48 -6.21
C ARG A 14 20.30 -3.97 -5.85
N TRP A 15 21.20 -3.06 -5.46
CA TRP A 15 22.54 -3.43 -5.04
C TRP A 15 22.50 -4.33 -3.79
N LEU A 16 21.75 -3.93 -2.77
CA LEU A 16 21.59 -4.72 -1.54
C LEU A 16 20.99 -6.10 -1.85
N HIS A 17 20.00 -6.19 -2.72
CA HIS A 17 19.38 -7.47 -3.09
C HIS A 17 20.34 -8.42 -3.81
N GLY A 18 21.22 -7.91 -4.67
CA GLY A 18 22.18 -8.73 -5.40
C GLY A 18 23.46 -9.08 -4.63
N HIS A 19 23.74 -8.39 -3.51
CA HIS A 19 25.03 -8.51 -2.80
C HIS A 19 24.88 -8.91 -1.32
N ARG A 20 23.64 -9.07 -0.82
CA ARG A 20 23.37 -9.36 0.58
C ARG A 20 22.17 -10.28 0.75
N ASP A 21 22.26 -11.15 1.75
CA ASP A 21 21.25 -12.17 2.04
C ASP A 21 20.26 -11.80 3.16
N GLU A 22 20.49 -10.70 3.90
CA GLU A 22 19.60 -10.34 5.02
C GLU A 22 18.18 -9.94 4.57
N GLY A 23 18.02 -9.51 3.31
CA GLY A 23 16.72 -9.20 2.73
C GLY A 23 16.05 -7.92 3.27
N CYS A 24 14.72 -7.92 3.22
CA CYS A 24 13.86 -6.87 3.78
C CYS A 24 12.82 -7.46 4.74
N THR A 25 12.05 -6.59 5.38
CA THR A 25 10.82 -6.95 6.08
C THR A 25 9.61 -6.32 5.38
N THR A 26 8.39 -6.62 5.83
CA THR A 26 7.17 -5.96 5.35
C THR A 26 7.24 -4.43 5.49
N PHE A 27 8.06 -3.92 6.42
CA PHE A 27 8.30 -2.50 6.61
C PHE A 27 8.80 -1.79 5.34
N ALA A 28 9.54 -2.50 4.47
CA ALA A 28 10.00 -1.95 3.20
C ALA A 28 8.83 -1.55 2.29
N MET A 29 7.83 -2.42 2.16
CA MET A 29 6.66 -2.19 1.31
C MET A 29 5.68 -1.22 1.99
N ASP A 30 5.48 -1.35 3.30
CA ASP A 30 4.62 -0.45 4.07
C ASP A 30 5.11 1.02 3.98
N GLU A 31 6.40 1.27 4.19
CA GLU A 31 6.99 2.61 4.08
C GLU A 31 7.03 3.14 2.64
N ALA A 32 7.39 2.29 1.67
CA ALA A 32 7.35 2.67 0.26
C ALA A 32 5.92 3.07 -0.14
N SER A 33 4.91 2.37 0.39
CA SER A 33 3.50 2.64 0.08
C SER A 33 2.99 3.91 0.73
N ARG A 34 3.34 4.13 2.00
CA ARG A 34 3.06 5.36 2.73
C ARG A 34 3.58 6.61 2.02
N ASN A 35 4.75 6.51 1.39
CA ASN A 35 5.40 7.63 0.70
C ASN A 35 5.06 7.70 -0.80
N GLY A 36 4.19 6.83 -1.32
CA GLY A 36 3.75 6.87 -2.71
C GLY A 36 4.79 6.37 -3.73
N HIS A 37 5.73 5.54 -3.32
CA HIS A 37 6.82 5.05 -4.18
C HIS A 37 6.39 3.83 -5.02
N LEU A 38 5.47 4.01 -5.98
CA LEU A 38 4.90 2.91 -6.78
C LEU A 38 5.95 1.99 -7.42
N GLU A 39 6.97 2.55 -8.05
CA GLU A 39 8.02 1.76 -8.72
C GLU A 39 8.82 0.90 -7.72
N MET A 40 9.05 1.39 -6.50
CA MET A 40 9.65 0.61 -5.43
C MET A 40 8.71 -0.52 -4.98
N VAL A 41 7.42 -0.24 -4.81
CA VAL A 41 6.41 -1.24 -4.41
C VAL A 41 6.29 -2.36 -5.45
N ARG A 42 6.30 -2.01 -6.74
CA ARG A 42 6.36 -2.99 -7.85
C ARG A 42 7.60 -3.85 -7.77
N TRP A 43 8.76 -3.21 -7.65
CA TRP A 43 10.02 -3.94 -7.59
C TRP A 43 10.07 -4.90 -6.39
N LEU A 44 9.66 -4.45 -5.20
CA LEU A 44 9.57 -5.30 -4.01
C LEU A 44 8.59 -6.45 -4.21
N THR A 45 7.44 -6.22 -4.85
CA THR A 45 6.45 -7.28 -5.13
C THR A 45 7.01 -8.34 -6.09
N ASP A 46 7.77 -7.93 -7.10
CA ASP A 46 8.31 -8.85 -8.12
C ASP A 46 9.53 -9.65 -7.63
N HIS A 47 10.31 -9.11 -6.69
CA HIS A 47 11.62 -9.66 -6.31
C HIS A 47 11.67 -10.18 -4.86
N ARG A 48 10.67 -9.90 -4.03
CA ARG A 48 10.61 -10.27 -2.61
C ARG A 48 9.31 -10.98 -2.29
N THR A 49 9.32 -11.80 -1.24
CA THR A 49 8.17 -12.63 -0.83
C THR A 49 7.59 -12.21 0.52
N GLU A 50 8.21 -11.24 1.19
CA GLU A 50 7.77 -10.71 2.49
C GLU A 50 6.41 -10.03 2.40
N GLY A 51 6.09 -9.43 1.25
CA GLY A 51 4.80 -8.76 0.99
C GLY A 51 4.61 -7.46 1.77
N CYS A 52 3.35 -7.06 1.94
CA CYS A 52 2.93 -5.93 2.74
C CYS A 52 1.96 -6.35 3.85
N THR A 53 1.83 -5.49 4.86
CA THR A 53 0.70 -5.57 5.79
C THR A 53 -0.46 -4.71 5.31
N ASN A 54 -1.63 -4.80 5.96
CA ASN A 54 -2.75 -3.88 5.68
C ASN A 54 -2.37 -2.41 5.93
N ALA A 55 -1.33 -2.13 6.73
CA ALA A 55 -0.84 -0.77 6.95
C ALA A 55 -0.33 -0.12 5.65
N ALA A 56 0.14 -0.90 4.66
CA ALA A 56 0.59 -0.37 3.38
C ALA A 56 -0.56 0.29 2.59
N ILE A 57 -1.68 -0.42 2.44
CA ILE A 57 -2.84 0.10 1.71
C ILE A 57 -3.55 1.20 2.52
N ASP A 58 -3.64 1.04 3.85
CA ASP A 58 -4.18 2.05 4.74
C ASP A 58 -3.41 3.37 4.62
N ALA A 59 -2.08 3.31 4.67
CA ALA A 59 -1.23 4.47 4.51
C ALA A 59 -1.32 5.04 3.09
N ALA A 60 -1.28 4.20 2.04
CA ALA A 60 -1.41 4.67 0.67
C ALA A 60 -2.72 5.45 0.46
N VAL A 61 -3.85 4.96 1.01
CA VAL A 61 -5.13 5.68 0.97
C VAL A 61 -5.10 6.95 1.79
N GLY A 62 -4.62 6.89 3.05
CA GLY A 62 -4.60 8.03 3.96
C GLY A 62 -3.76 9.21 3.47
N PHE A 63 -2.68 8.93 2.73
CA PHE A 63 -1.81 9.94 2.13
C PHE A 63 -2.18 10.28 0.67
N GLY A 64 -3.22 9.66 0.10
CA GLY A 64 -3.73 9.98 -1.24
C GLY A 64 -2.92 9.40 -2.40
N HIS A 65 -2.19 8.30 -2.18
CA HIS A 65 -1.43 7.55 -3.17
C HIS A 65 -2.30 6.49 -3.85
N PHE A 66 -3.26 6.94 -4.66
CA PHE A 66 -4.25 6.09 -5.34
C PHE A 66 -3.62 4.97 -6.19
N ASP A 67 -2.56 5.29 -6.93
CA ASP A 67 -1.85 4.37 -7.81
C ASP A 67 -1.21 3.21 -7.04
N VAL A 68 -0.63 3.51 -5.87
CA VAL A 68 -0.10 2.50 -4.95
C VAL A 68 -1.23 1.68 -4.33
N ALA A 69 -2.27 2.33 -3.81
CA ALA A 69 -3.41 1.62 -3.19
C ALA A 69 -4.08 0.66 -4.18
N LEU A 70 -4.30 1.10 -5.42
CA LEU A 70 -4.84 0.28 -6.49
C LEU A 70 -3.93 -0.91 -6.82
N TYR A 71 -2.62 -0.68 -6.92
CA TYR A 71 -1.66 -1.75 -7.17
C TYR A 71 -1.67 -2.79 -6.05
N LEU A 72 -1.61 -2.36 -4.78
CA LEU A 72 -1.63 -3.25 -3.63
C LEU A 72 -2.92 -4.05 -3.54
N HIS A 73 -4.06 -3.41 -3.80
CA HIS A 73 -5.36 -4.07 -3.83
C HIS A 73 -5.41 -5.17 -4.90
N GLN A 74 -4.94 -4.88 -6.11
CA GLN A 74 -4.92 -5.85 -7.21
C GLN A 74 -3.89 -6.98 -7.01
N ALA A 75 -2.69 -6.65 -6.55
CA ALA A 75 -1.57 -7.60 -6.46
C ALA A 75 -1.63 -8.48 -5.20
N HIS A 76 -2.02 -7.90 -4.06
CA HIS A 76 -1.96 -8.56 -2.75
C HIS A 76 -3.33 -8.86 -2.15
N LYS A 77 -4.43 -8.45 -2.81
CA LYS A 77 -5.81 -8.50 -2.24
C LYS A 77 -5.88 -7.87 -0.86
N ALA A 78 -5.04 -6.87 -0.60
CA ALA A 78 -5.05 -6.16 0.66
C ALA A 78 -6.35 -5.37 0.76
N SER A 79 -7.16 -5.70 1.75
CA SER A 79 -8.38 -4.98 2.11
C SER A 79 -8.14 -4.32 3.47
N GLY A 80 -7.61 -3.11 3.47
CA GLY A 80 -7.37 -2.31 4.68
C GLY A 80 -8.66 -1.68 5.22
N ASN A 81 -8.56 -0.85 6.27
CA ASN A 81 -9.67 -0.07 6.82
C ASN A 81 -9.91 1.23 6.03
N VAL A 82 -9.98 1.11 4.71
CA VAL A 82 -10.07 2.20 3.72
C VAL A 82 -11.16 3.21 4.09
N LEU A 83 -12.33 2.74 4.51
CA LEU A 83 -13.48 3.60 4.82
C LEU A 83 -13.33 4.38 6.13
N GLU A 84 -12.69 3.81 7.15
CA GLU A 84 -12.40 4.52 8.40
C GLU A 84 -11.39 5.64 8.14
N ILE A 85 -10.38 5.36 7.33
CA ILE A 85 -9.33 6.31 6.96
C ILE A 85 -9.89 7.47 6.15
N VAL A 86 -10.79 7.21 5.19
CA VAL A 86 -11.46 8.26 4.41
C VAL A 86 -12.44 9.08 5.28
N ARG A 87 -13.02 8.50 6.33
CA ARG A 87 -13.92 9.22 7.27
C ARG A 87 -13.15 10.20 8.15
N ASP A 88 -11.98 9.79 8.65
CA ASP A 88 -11.20 10.56 9.62
C ASP A 88 -10.13 11.44 8.93
N GLY A 89 -9.82 11.14 7.66
CA GLY A 89 -8.91 11.89 6.81
C GLY A 89 -9.56 13.17 6.30
N GLY A 90 -9.19 14.32 6.87
CA GLY A 90 -9.53 15.64 6.33
C GLY A 90 -9.04 15.87 4.89
N ASN A 91 -9.08 17.12 4.40
CA ASN A 91 -8.85 17.61 3.01
C ASN A 91 -7.72 17.02 2.13
N GLN A 92 -6.88 16.11 2.62
CA GLN A 92 -5.83 15.40 1.87
C GLN A 92 -6.25 14.00 1.39
N CYS A 93 -7.28 13.39 1.99
CA CYS A 93 -7.82 12.12 1.50
C CYS A 93 -8.63 12.34 0.23
N LYS A 94 -8.01 12.06 -0.91
CA LYS A 94 -8.74 11.94 -2.15
C LYS A 94 -9.55 10.64 -2.10
N TRP A 95 -10.86 10.80 -2.02
CA TRP A 95 -11.92 9.80 -2.15
C TRP A 95 -11.84 8.96 -3.45
N GLU A 96 -10.86 9.24 -4.33
CA GLU A 96 -10.54 8.51 -5.57
C GLU A 96 -10.52 6.98 -5.39
N PHE A 97 -9.92 6.47 -4.30
CA PHE A 97 -9.89 5.02 -4.08
C PHE A 97 -11.25 4.46 -3.62
N ALA A 98 -11.98 5.19 -2.77
CA ALA A 98 -13.33 4.79 -2.35
C ALA A 98 -14.33 4.82 -3.51
N ASP A 99 -14.24 5.84 -4.36
CA ASP A 99 -15.00 5.93 -5.61
C ASP A 99 -14.70 4.77 -6.54
N TRP A 100 -13.41 4.44 -6.68
CA TRP A 100 -12.99 3.31 -7.50
C TRP A 100 -13.58 2.00 -6.97
N LEU A 101 -13.52 1.75 -5.65
CA LEU A 101 -14.13 0.57 -5.01
C LEU A 101 -15.63 0.55 -5.24
N TYR A 102 -16.33 1.68 -5.07
CA TYR A 102 -17.77 1.75 -5.33
C TYR A 102 -18.12 1.38 -6.77
N ALA A 103 -17.31 1.82 -7.74
CA ALA A 103 -17.52 1.56 -9.16
C ALA A 103 -17.10 0.15 -9.62
N HIS A 104 -16.09 -0.46 -9.00
CA HIS A 104 -15.46 -1.69 -9.51
C HIS A 104 -15.52 -2.89 -8.55
N ASP A 105 -15.60 -2.67 -7.23
CA ASP A 105 -15.84 -3.71 -6.21
C ASP A 105 -16.87 -3.29 -5.15
N PRO A 106 -18.16 -3.21 -5.52
CA PRO A 106 -19.22 -2.80 -4.61
C PRO A 106 -19.48 -3.80 -3.47
N LYS A 107 -18.96 -5.04 -3.55
CA LYS A 107 -19.15 -6.03 -2.49
C LYS A 107 -18.18 -5.80 -1.35
N GLU A 108 -16.93 -5.50 -1.68
CA GLU A 108 -15.92 -5.19 -0.69
C GLU A 108 -16.28 -3.92 0.10
N ILE A 109 -16.68 -2.85 -0.59
CA ILE A 109 -17.06 -1.60 0.07
C ILE A 109 -18.26 -1.80 1.02
N VAL A 110 -19.26 -2.59 0.62
CA VAL A 110 -20.42 -2.91 1.48
C VAL A 110 -20.01 -3.77 2.68
N GLY A 111 -19.09 -4.72 2.49
CA GLY A 111 -18.51 -5.50 3.58
C GLY A 111 -17.81 -4.63 4.61
N MET A 112 -16.95 -3.72 4.14
CA MET A 112 -16.24 -2.76 4.99
C MET A 112 -17.21 -1.85 5.76
N VAL A 113 -18.29 -1.37 5.13
CA VAL A 113 -19.33 -0.57 5.81
C VAL A 113 -20.02 -1.39 6.90
N ALA A 114 -20.31 -2.67 6.65
CA ALA A 114 -20.99 -3.53 7.61
C ALA A 114 -20.16 -3.78 8.88
N ASP A 115 -18.84 -3.85 8.75
CA ASP A 115 -17.91 -4.02 9.88
C ASP A 115 -17.76 -2.74 10.71
N LEU A 116 -17.95 -1.56 10.10
CA LEU A 116 -17.93 -0.25 10.76
C LEU A 116 -19.11 0.03 11.70
N PHE A 117 -20.24 -0.67 11.53
CA PHE A 117 -21.47 -0.47 12.31
C PHE A 117 -21.82 -1.65 13.24
N ARG A 118 -20.87 -2.57 13.48
CA ARG A 118 -20.98 -3.61 14.52
C ARG A 118 -20.42 -3.14 15.86
#